data_AF-A0A3B0XCI9-F1
#
_entry.id   AF-A0A3B0XCI9-F1
#
_cell.length_a   1.000
_cell.length_b   1.000
_cell.length_c   1.000
_cell.angle_alpha   90.00
_cell.angle_beta   90.00
_cell.angle_gamma   90.00
#
_symmetry.space_group_name_H-M   'P 1'
#
loop_
_entity.id
_entity.type
_entity.pdbx_description
1 polymer ?
#
loop_
_entity_poly.entity_id
_entity_poly.type
_entity_poly.pdbx_seq_one_letter_code
_entity_poly.pdbx_strand_id
1 'polypeptide(L)'
;MNRTFLILLMTGTAMMITVIGQHKSVNSLDYTPWEIDRLQNGSIRVLGITLGKTTIQEANQIFASFAQTRLIQLPPPTDTPLNTVRKKPEFQLIARYNDLNIGGMTAEIQLKYQLDSENIRTLRTTAKADSTTEKTGMLEYEIDKQTEINYLSTAISGITYIPSIDYGDEVIRQRFGQATQEVKISENERQWLYPKLGLSIFIYADRADRFVYSK
;
A
#
# COMPACT_ATOMS: atom_id res chain seq x y z
N MET A 1 39.22 61.13 18.07
CA MET A 1 39.36 59.88 17.28
C MET A 1 38.85 58.77 18.17
N ASN A 2 37.55 58.49 18.08
CA ASN A 2 36.78 57.92 19.19
C ASN A 2 36.62 56.40 19.05
N ARG A 3 37.01 55.71 20.12
CA ARG A 3 37.04 54.25 20.34
C ARG A 3 35.65 53.59 20.36
N THR A 4 34.60 54.32 20.00
CA THR A 4 33.20 53.88 20.01
C THR A 4 32.75 53.19 18.72
N PHE A 5 33.57 53.17 17.67
CA PHE A 5 33.20 52.54 16.40
C PHE A 5 33.46 51.03 16.34
N LEU A 6 34.18 50.46 17.32
CA LEU A 6 34.57 49.03 17.29
C LEU A 6 33.67 48.11 18.13
N ILE A 7 32.75 48.66 18.94
CA ILE A 7 31.83 47.85 19.77
C ILE A 7 30.51 47.55 19.04
N LEU A 8 30.16 48.30 17.98
CA LEU A 8 28.93 48.07 17.23
C LEU A 8 29.04 46.98 16.15
N LEU A 9 30.24 46.40 15.94
CA LEU A 9 30.47 45.30 14.99
C LEU A 9 30.43 43.91 15.65
N MET A 10 30.16 43.83 16.96
CA MET A 10 30.22 42.56 17.72
C MET A 10 28.88 42.16 18.38
N THR A 11 27.76 42.72 17.92
CA THR A 11 26.40 42.31 18.31
C THR A 11 25.53 42.01 17.08
N GLY A 12 26.15 41.61 15.96
CA GLY A 12 25.49 41.27 14.70
C GLY A 12 25.69 39.82 14.25
N THR A 13 26.23 38.95 15.09
CA THR A 13 26.55 37.55 14.77
C THR A 13 25.93 36.53 15.73
N ALA A 14 24.93 36.94 16.52
CA ALA A 14 24.21 36.06 17.45
C ALA A 14 22.74 35.79 17.06
N MET A 15 22.34 36.13 15.83
CA MET A 15 21.05 35.71 15.22
C MET A 15 21.27 34.64 14.14
N MET A 16 22.22 33.74 14.37
CA MET A 16 22.51 32.61 13.46
C MET A 16 22.42 31.26 14.19
N ILE A 17 21.57 31.17 15.22
CA ILE A 17 21.24 29.91 15.89
C ILE A 17 19.73 29.88 16.07
N THR A 18 19.04 29.32 15.07
CA THR A 18 17.83 28.48 15.15
C THR A 18 17.11 28.50 13.80
N VAL A 19 17.80 28.08 12.74
CA VAL A 19 17.10 27.25 11.75
C VAL A 19 17.15 25.85 12.35
N ILE A 20 16.25 25.64 13.32
CA ILE A 20 15.82 24.30 13.70
C ILE A 20 15.35 23.72 12.37
N GLY A 21 16.09 22.73 11.87
CA GLY A 21 15.63 21.91 10.77
C GLY A 21 14.23 21.47 11.17
N GLN A 22 13.24 22.02 10.47
CA GLN A 22 11.92 21.45 10.46
C GLN A 22 12.15 20.06 9.88
N HIS A 23 12.41 19.07 10.74
CA HIS A 23 12.04 17.71 10.42
C HIS A 23 10.59 17.86 10.01
N LYS A 24 10.34 17.76 8.70
CA LYS A 24 8.99 17.56 8.18
C LYS A 24 8.42 16.50 9.11
N SER A 25 7.44 16.88 9.91
CA SER A 25 6.64 15.92 10.64
C SER A 25 6.10 15.01 9.55
N VAL A 26 6.76 13.86 9.35
CA VAL A 26 6.17 12.78 8.58
C VAL A 26 4.90 12.52 9.36
N ASN A 27 3.75 12.86 8.77
CA ASN A 27 2.46 12.62 9.40
C ASN A 27 2.39 11.10 9.63
N SER A 28 2.77 10.66 10.83
CA SER A 28 2.70 9.26 11.23
C SER A 28 1.23 8.96 11.41
N LEU A 29 0.71 8.10 10.55
CA LEU A 29 -0.65 7.62 10.73
C LEU A 29 -0.62 6.68 11.94
N ASP A 30 -1.43 7.00 12.94
CA ASP A 30 -1.61 6.21 14.16
C ASP A 30 -2.49 4.98 13.89
N TYR A 31 -2.21 4.31 12.78
CA TYR A 31 -2.81 3.05 12.40
C TYR A 31 -1.75 1.97 12.46
N THR A 32 -2.16 0.78 12.86
CA THR A 32 -1.31 -0.41 12.77
C THR A 32 -1.97 -1.49 11.91
N PRO A 33 -1.17 -2.36 11.24
CA PRO A 33 -1.74 -3.40 10.38
C PRO A 33 -2.48 -4.51 11.15
N TRP A 34 -2.31 -4.57 12.48
CA TRP A 34 -2.98 -5.56 13.34
C TRP A 34 -4.26 -5.05 14.01
N GLU A 35 -4.62 -3.78 13.84
CA GLU A 35 -5.90 -3.24 14.30
C GLU A 35 -6.99 -3.47 13.25
N ILE A 36 -7.62 -4.65 13.35
CA ILE A 36 -8.67 -5.10 12.42
C ILE A 36 -10.02 -5.14 13.14
N ASP A 37 -10.94 -4.29 12.70
CA ASP A 37 -12.32 -4.30 13.17
C ASP A 37 -13.22 -5.09 12.22
N ARG A 38 -13.97 -6.06 12.76
CA ARG A 38 -15.06 -6.71 12.03
C ARG A 38 -16.38 -6.03 12.35
N LEU A 39 -16.95 -5.34 11.37
CA LEU A 39 -18.19 -4.60 11.52
C LEU A 39 -19.40 -5.55 11.53
N GLN A 40 -20.54 -5.08 12.05
CA GLN A 40 -21.78 -5.88 12.16
C GLN A 40 -22.29 -6.42 10.83
N ASN A 41 -22.03 -5.71 9.72
CA ASN A 41 -22.39 -6.12 8.36
C ASN A 41 -21.40 -7.14 7.73
N GLY A 42 -20.40 -7.59 8.50
CA GLY A 42 -19.35 -8.51 8.05
C GLY A 42 -18.26 -7.87 7.19
N SER A 43 -18.28 -6.54 6.98
CA SER A 43 -17.13 -5.84 6.40
C SER A 43 -15.99 -5.71 7.40
N ILE A 44 -14.78 -5.58 6.89
CA ILE A 44 -13.57 -5.36 7.67
C ILE A 44 -13.16 -3.89 7.57
N ARG A 45 -12.68 -3.34 8.68
CA ARG A 45 -11.98 -2.05 8.73
C ARG A 45 -10.57 -2.25 9.25
N VAL A 46 -9.59 -1.69 8.54
CA VAL A 46 -8.16 -1.73 8.87
C VAL A 46 -7.48 -0.53 8.22
N LEU A 47 -6.48 0.06 8.88
CA LEU A 47 -5.78 1.28 8.41
C LEU A 47 -6.74 2.47 8.12
N GLY A 48 -7.83 2.59 8.88
CA GLY A 48 -8.87 3.60 8.65
C GLY A 48 -9.79 3.33 7.45
N ILE A 49 -9.54 2.29 6.65
CA ILE A 49 -10.30 1.93 5.44
C ILE A 49 -11.34 0.88 5.79
N THR A 50 -12.61 1.13 5.45
CA THR A 50 -13.69 0.12 5.53
C THR A 50 -13.93 -0.51 4.16
N LEU A 51 -13.64 -1.81 4.01
CA LEU A 51 -13.80 -2.52 2.74
C LEU A 51 -15.25 -2.51 2.26
N GLY A 52 -15.43 -2.20 0.97
CA GLY A 52 -16.70 -2.07 0.27
C GLY A 52 -17.45 -0.76 0.54
N LYS A 53 -16.87 0.16 1.33
CA LYS A 53 -17.48 1.46 1.66
C LYS A 53 -16.55 2.63 1.38
N THR A 54 -15.33 2.59 1.94
CA THR A 54 -14.39 3.69 1.79
C THR A 54 -13.96 3.80 0.34
N THR A 55 -14.02 5.01 -0.20
CA THR A 55 -13.62 5.35 -1.57
C THR A 55 -12.14 5.66 -1.66
N ILE A 56 -11.60 5.66 -2.88
CA ILE A 56 -10.22 6.08 -3.13
C ILE A 56 -10.00 7.55 -2.74
N GLN A 57 -10.98 8.42 -2.98
CA GLN A 57 -10.94 9.82 -2.56
C GLN A 57 -10.81 9.95 -1.05
N GLU A 58 -11.61 9.22 -0.28
CA GLU A 58 -11.54 9.21 1.18
C GLU A 58 -10.22 8.62 1.67
N ALA A 59 -9.69 7.57 1.01
CA ALA A 59 -8.39 7.02 1.35
C ALA A 59 -7.25 8.04 1.16
N ASN A 60 -7.27 8.83 0.09
CA ASN A 60 -6.29 9.92 -0.10
C ASN A 60 -6.33 10.93 1.06
N GLN A 61 -7.53 11.21 1.59
CA GLN A 61 -7.69 12.09 2.76
C GLN A 61 -7.18 11.43 4.04
N ILE A 62 -7.54 10.15 4.27
CA ILE A 62 -7.10 9.37 5.43
C ILE A 62 -5.58 9.30 5.49
N PHE A 63 -4.93 9.07 4.34
CA PHE A 63 -3.47 8.95 4.25
C PHE A 63 -2.74 10.28 4.05
N ALA A 64 -3.47 11.39 3.91
CA ALA A 64 -2.93 12.71 3.57
C ALA A 64 -1.93 12.66 2.38
N SER A 65 -2.23 11.81 1.40
CA SER A 65 -1.36 11.51 0.26
C SER A 65 -2.20 11.14 -0.96
N PHE A 66 -1.64 11.28 -2.15
CA PHE A 66 -2.30 10.85 -3.38
C PHE A 66 -1.66 9.56 -3.88
N ALA A 67 -2.49 8.54 -4.09
CA ALA A 67 -2.04 7.33 -4.74
C ALA A 67 -1.66 7.57 -6.20
N GLN A 68 -0.83 6.69 -6.71
CA GLN A 68 -0.64 6.49 -8.14
C GLN A 68 -1.50 5.34 -8.61
N THR A 69 -2.40 5.60 -9.56
CA THR A 69 -3.23 4.54 -10.13
C THR A 69 -2.48 3.70 -11.16
N ARG A 70 -2.64 2.37 -11.06
CA ARG A 70 -2.02 1.37 -11.93
C ARG A 70 -3.02 0.27 -12.26
N LEU A 71 -3.04 -0.18 -13.50
CA LEU A 71 -3.71 -1.42 -13.88
C LEU A 71 -2.68 -2.54 -13.87
N ILE A 72 -2.94 -3.60 -13.12
CA ILE A 72 -2.01 -4.71 -12.93
C ILE A 72 -2.60 -5.96 -13.57
N GLN A 73 -1.76 -6.69 -14.32
CA GLN A 73 -2.07 -8.05 -14.75
C GLN A 73 -1.74 -9.04 -13.63
N LEU A 74 -2.73 -9.83 -13.22
CA LEU A 74 -2.53 -10.89 -12.25
C LEU A 74 -1.80 -12.08 -12.88
N PRO A 75 -0.88 -12.74 -12.14
CA PRO A 75 -0.28 -13.97 -12.59
C PRO A 75 -1.37 -15.05 -12.76
N PRO A 76 -1.22 -15.98 -13.73
CA PRO A 76 -2.13 -17.10 -13.85
C PRO A 76 -2.09 -17.96 -12.57
N PRO A 77 -3.20 -18.63 -12.20
CA PRO A 77 -3.20 -19.55 -11.07
C PRO A 77 -2.15 -20.64 -11.26
N THR A 78 -1.39 -20.93 -10.20
CA THR A 78 -0.26 -21.89 -10.19
C THR A 78 -0.66 -23.30 -10.64
N ASP A 79 -1.94 -23.67 -10.47
CA ASP A 79 -2.47 -24.99 -10.79
C ASP A 79 -3.10 -25.09 -12.20
N THR A 80 -2.88 -24.11 -13.07
CA THR A 80 -3.46 -24.12 -14.43
C THR A 80 -2.74 -25.15 -15.30
N PRO A 81 -3.38 -26.27 -15.73
CA PRO A 81 -2.72 -27.29 -16.55
C PRO A 81 -2.28 -26.68 -17.89
N LEU A 82 -1.08 -27.02 -18.35
CA LEU A 82 -0.43 -26.49 -19.57
C LEU A 82 -1.26 -26.64 -20.86
N ASN A 83 -2.26 -27.52 -20.80
CA ASN A 83 -3.16 -27.97 -21.86
C ASN A 83 -4.60 -27.45 -21.71
N THR A 84 -4.85 -26.49 -20.82
CA THR A 84 -6.13 -25.75 -20.79
C THR A 84 -6.13 -24.58 -21.76
N VAL A 85 -7.30 -24.26 -22.32
CA VAL A 85 -7.53 -23.01 -23.08
C VAL A 85 -6.95 -21.87 -22.27
N ARG A 86 -5.96 -21.13 -22.82
CA ARG A 86 -5.33 -20.00 -22.12
C ARG A 86 -6.44 -19.08 -21.60
N LYS A 87 -6.70 -19.12 -20.29
CA LYS A 87 -7.59 -18.15 -19.67
C LYS A 87 -7.08 -16.78 -20.05
N LYS A 88 -8.01 -15.89 -20.42
CA LYS A 88 -7.65 -14.49 -20.66
C LYS A 88 -6.98 -13.95 -19.38
N PRO A 89 -5.91 -13.15 -19.50
CA PRO A 89 -5.27 -12.55 -18.34
C PRO A 89 -6.31 -11.78 -17.53
N GLU A 90 -6.25 -11.95 -16.21
CA GLU A 90 -7.07 -11.19 -15.27
C GLU A 90 -6.34 -9.91 -14.90
N PHE A 91 -7.08 -8.81 -14.76
CA PHE A 91 -6.52 -7.50 -14.43
C PHE A 91 -7.26 -6.91 -13.24
N GLN A 92 -6.56 -6.04 -12.52
CA GLN A 92 -7.16 -5.24 -11.46
C GLN A 92 -6.60 -3.82 -11.47
N LEU A 93 -7.46 -2.84 -11.19
CA LEU A 93 -7.04 -1.47 -10.96
C LEU A 93 -6.65 -1.32 -9.48
N ILE A 94 -5.48 -0.74 -9.23
CA ILE A 94 -4.99 -0.44 -7.88
C ILE A 94 -4.61 1.03 -7.73
N ALA A 95 -4.73 1.54 -6.51
CA ALA A 95 -4.19 2.83 -6.08
C ALA A 95 -2.99 2.53 -5.18
N ARG A 96 -1.77 2.89 -5.61
CA ARG A 96 -0.52 2.59 -4.90
C ARG A 96 0.01 3.82 -4.17
N TYR A 97 0.38 3.65 -2.91
CA TYR A 97 1.10 4.62 -2.08
C TYR A 97 2.42 3.98 -1.65
N ASN A 98 3.57 4.57 -1.99
CA ASN A 98 4.87 3.90 -1.78
C ASN A 98 5.49 4.15 -0.40
N ASP A 99 5.30 5.34 0.16
CA ASP A 99 6.08 5.81 1.30
C ASP A 99 5.18 6.34 2.44
N LEU A 100 4.19 5.54 2.86
CA LEU A 100 3.34 5.90 3.99
C LEU A 100 4.00 5.50 5.31
N ASN A 101 3.93 6.38 6.31
CA ASN A 101 4.33 6.05 7.67
C ASN A 101 3.13 5.50 8.44
N ILE A 102 3.15 4.20 8.71
CA ILE A 102 2.09 3.44 9.40
C ILE A 102 2.70 2.89 10.68
N GLY A 103 2.21 3.34 11.84
CA GLY A 103 2.69 2.85 13.14
C GLY A 103 4.20 3.04 13.33
N GLY A 104 4.78 4.11 12.76
CA GLY A 104 6.21 4.42 12.84
C GLY A 104 7.09 3.72 11.79
N MET A 105 6.52 2.87 10.92
CA MET A 105 7.25 2.18 9.86
C MET A 105 6.85 2.69 8.48
N THR A 106 7.81 2.80 7.57
CA THR A 106 7.51 3.06 6.15
C THR A 106 6.86 1.83 5.54
N ALA A 107 5.86 2.02 4.70
CA ALA A 107 5.18 0.93 4.02
C ALA A 107 4.61 1.37 2.67
N GLU A 108 4.56 0.42 1.75
CA GLU A 108 3.73 0.51 0.56
C GLU A 108 2.32 0.02 0.90
N ILE A 109 1.29 0.75 0.45
CA ILE A 109 -0.10 0.34 0.47
C ILE A 109 -0.65 0.32 -0.95
N GLN A 110 -1.30 -0.79 -1.33
CA GLN A 110 -2.07 -0.88 -2.56
C GLN A 110 -3.55 -1.09 -2.23
N LEU A 111 -4.42 -0.25 -2.79
CA LEU A 111 -5.86 -0.36 -2.62
C LEU A 111 -6.48 -0.88 -3.91
N LYS A 112 -7.20 -2.00 -3.84
CA LYS A 112 -7.90 -2.56 -5.00
C LYS A 112 -9.24 -1.86 -5.20
N TYR A 113 -9.44 -1.28 -6.37
CA TYR A 113 -10.72 -0.68 -6.76
C TYR A 113 -11.80 -1.77 -6.86
N GLN A 114 -13.02 -1.48 -6.39
CA GLN A 114 -14.18 -2.34 -6.55
C GLN A 114 -14.85 -2.08 -7.92
N LEU A 115 -14.33 -2.71 -8.96
CA LEU A 115 -14.84 -2.60 -10.33
C LEU A 115 -15.32 -3.94 -10.87
N ASP A 116 -16.30 -3.90 -11.76
CA ASP A 116 -16.70 -5.05 -12.56
C ASP A 116 -15.71 -5.32 -13.71
N SER A 117 -15.89 -6.49 -14.34
CA SER A 117 -15.02 -6.93 -15.43
C SER A 117 -15.16 -6.08 -16.70
N GLU A 118 -16.29 -5.40 -16.90
CA GLU A 118 -16.51 -4.54 -18.06
C GLU A 118 -15.67 -3.27 -17.97
N ASN A 119 -15.67 -2.61 -16.81
CA ASN A 119 -14.86 -1.42 -16.55
C ASN A 119 -13.37 -1.75 -16.65
N ILE A 120 -12.92 -2.87 -16.07
CA ILE A 120 -11.53 -3.33 -16.19
C ILE A 120 -11.13 -3.58 -17.65
N ARG A 121 -12.02 -4.19 -18.46
CA ARG A 121 -11.76 -4.42 -19.88
C ARG A 121 -11.62 -3.10 -20.64
N THR A 122 -12.47 -2.12 -20.36
CA THR A 122 -12.40 -0.78 -20.95
C THR A 122 -11.11 -0.06 -20.55
N LEU A 123 -10.67 -0.17 -19.30
CA LEU A 123 -9.39 0.38 -18.86
C LEU A 123 -8.20 -0.26 -19.59
N ARG A 124 -8.26 -1.58 -19.84
CA ARG A 124 -7.20 -2.27 -20.58
C ARG A 124 -7.12 -1.83 -22.05
N THR A 125 -8.19 -1.37 -22.70
CA THR A 125 -8.07 -0.91 -24.10
C THR A 125 -7.38 0.45 -24.21
N THR A 126 -7.41 1.26 -23.15
CA THR A 126 -6.84 2.62 -23.14
C THR A 126 -5.50 2.72 -22.43
N ALA A 127 -5.19 1.81 -21.48
CA ALA A 127 -3.99 1.90 -20.66
C ALA A 127 -2.70 1.54 -21.43
N LYS A 128 -1.63 2.29 -21.15
CA LYS A 128 -0.32 2.14 -21.80
C LYS A 128 0.57 1.23 -20.98
N ALA A 129 1.29 0.32 -21.63
CA ALA A 129 2.24 -0.54 -20.92
C ALA A 129 3.34 0.30 -20.27
N ASP A 130 3.64 0.04 -19.01
CA ASP A 130 4.77 0.65 -18.32
C ASP A 130 6.05 -0.12 -18.67
N SER A 131 6.97 0.52 -19.38
CA SER A 131 8.21 -0.09 -19.87
C SER A 131 9.17 -0.54 -18.76
N THR A 132 8.93 -0.12 -17.51
CA THR A 132 9.76 -0.49 -16.35
C THR A 132 9.38 -1.85 -15.76
N THR A 133 8.19 -2.36 -16.08
CA THR A 133 7.56 -3.50 -15.39
C THR A 133 7.98 -4.87 -15.89
N GLU A 134 8.67 -4.95 -17.05
CA GLU A 134 9.22 -6.20 -17.56
C GLU A 134 10.27 -6.83 -16.62
N LYS A 135 10.87 -6.04 -15.73
CA LYS A 135 11.94 -6.49 -14.81
C LYS A 135 11.42 -7.13 -13.51
N THR A 136 10.19 -6.83 -13.09
CA THR A 136 9.62 -7.31 -11.81
C THR A 136 8.74 -8.56 -11.98
N GLY A 137 8.51 -9.00 -13.23
CA GLY A 137 7.66 -10.14 -13.56
C GLY A 137 6.16 -9.89 -13.44
N MET A 138 5.75 -8.70 -13.00
CA MET A 138 4.34 -8.27 -12.92
C MET A 138 4.11 -7.15 -13.92
N LEU A 139 3.27 -7.41 -14.93
CA LEU A 139 2.96 -6.41 -15.96
C LEU A 139 2.01 -5.36 -15.37
N GLU A 140 2.46 -4.10 -15.36
CA GLU A 140 1.62 -2.97 -15.00
C GLU A 140 1.44 -2.01 -16.17
N TYR A 141 0.32 -1.31 -16.14
CA TYR A 141 -0.07 -0.36 -17.15
C TYR A 141 -0.39 0.97 -16.47
N GLU A 142 0.14 2.04 -17.06
CA GLU A 142 -0.14 3.39 -16.63
C GLU A 142 -1.56 3.79 -17.00
N ILE A 143 -2.19 4.50 -16.07
CA ILE A 143 -3.53 5.06 -16.20
C ILE A 143 -3.36 6.58 -16.29
N ASP A 144 -4.02 7.20 -17.26
CA ASP A 144 -3.95 8.64 -17.43
C ASP A 144 -4.71 9.36 -16.31
N LYS A 145 -4.33 10.61 -16.05
CA LYS A 145 -4.88 11.40 -14.94
C LYS A 145 -6.39 11.64 -15.05
N GLN A 146 -6.93 11.77 -16.26
CA GLN A 146 -8.37 12.01 -16.43
C GLN A 146 -9.16 10.76 -16.04
N THR A 147 -8.68 9.60 -16.48
CA THR A 147 -9.23 8.30 -16.07
C THR A 147 -9.11 8.13 -14.56
N GLU A 148 -7.96 8.41 -13.96
CA GLU A 148 -7.76 8.34 -12.51
C GLU A 148 -8.80 9.18 -11.73
N ILE A 149 -9.04 10.43 -12.14
CA ILE A 149 -10.04 11.31 -11.52
C ILE A 149 -11.45 10.69 -11.57
N ASN A 150 -11.81 10.06 -12.70
CA ASN A 150 -13.13 9.47 -12.90
C ASN A 150 -13.42 8.31 -11.93
N TYR A 151 -12.39 7.66 -11.39
CA TYR A 151 -12.54 6.51 -10.49
C TYR A 151 -12.33 6.85 -9.01
N LEU A 152 -12.11 8.11 -8.63
CA LEU A 152 -11.87 8.52 -7.24
C LEU A 152 -13.01 8.15 -6.27
N SER A 153 -14.25 8.14 -6.73
CA SER A 153 -15.42 7.76 -5.93
C SER A 153 -15.64 6.25 -5.83
N THR A 154 -14.79 5.43 -6.44
CA THR A 154 -14.90 3.97 -6.41
C THR A 154 -14.56 3.45 -5.02
N ALA A 155 -15.38 2.54 -4.49
CA ALA A 155 -15.12 1.86 -3.23
C ALA A 155 -13.90 0.92 -3.33
N ILE A 156 -13.27 0.67 -2.18
CA ILE A 156 -12.11 -0.22 -2.05
C ILE A 156 -12.58 -1.63 -1.72
N SER A 157 -12.15 -2.62 -2.51
CA SER A 157 -12.51 -4.04 -2.30
C SER A 157 -11.43 -4.86 -1.59
N GLY A 158 -10.20 -4.37 -1.52
CA GLY A 158 -9.10 -5.04 -0.85
C GLY A 158 -7.92 -4.11 -0.60
N ILE A 159 -7.06 -4.49 0.35
CA ILE A 159 -5.88 -3.74 0.75
C ILE A 159 -4.68 -4.69 0.74
N THR A 160 -3.58 -4.26 0.15
CA THR A 160 -2.27 -4.90 0.31
C THR A 160 -1.37 -3.95 1.08
N TYR A 161 -0.81 -4.41 2.19
CA TYR A 161 0.16 -3.67 3.00
C TYR A 161 1.50 -4.39 2.96
N ILE A 162 2.56 -3.66 2.61
CA ILE A 162 3.93 -4.16 2.50
C ILE A 162 4.83 -3.25 3.34
N PRO A 163 5.21 -3.65 4.57
CA PRO A 163 6.16 -2.89 5.38
C PRO A 163 7.54 -2.82 4.70
N SER A 164 8.33 -1.80 5.04
CA SER A 164 9.73 -1.70 4.60
C SER A 164 10.66 -2.66 5.33
N ILE A 165 10.15 -3.40 6.32
CA ILE A 165 10.88 -4.36 7.14
C ILE A 165 10.16 -5.71 7.11
N ASP A 166 10.89 -6.78 7.35
CA ASP A 166 10.32 -8.08 7.71
C ASP A 166 9.93 -8.04 9.20
N TYR A 167 8.68 -8.37 9.53
CA TYR A 167 8.26 -8.44 10.93
C TYR A 167 8.70 -9.74 11.59
N GLY A 168 8.89 -10.79 10.81
CA GLY A 168 9.23 -12.13 11.27
C GLY A 168 8.04 -12.88 11.89
N ASP A 169 8.13 -14.21 11.81
CA ASP A 169 7.12 -15.16 12.28
C ASP A 169 6.64 -14.88 13.71
N GLU A 170 7.56 -14.55 14.62
CA GLU A 170 7.24 -14.36 16.04
C GLU A 170 6.36 -13.13 16.26
N VAL A 171 6.71 -11.98 15.67
CA VAL A 171 5.93 -10.74 15.81
C VAL A 171 4.55 -10.93 15.19
N ILE A 172 4.47 -11.58 14.02
CA ILE A 172 3.18 -11.86 13.38
C ILE A 172 2.30 -12.71 14.30
N ARG A 173 2.85 -13.78 14.92
CA ARG A 173 2.09 -14.61 15.86
C ARG A 173 1.69 -13.87 17.13
N GLN A 174 2.53 -12.98 17.65
CA GLN A 174 2.18 -12.15 18.81
C GLN A 174 1.02 -11.19 18.51
N ARG A 175 0.95 -10.66 17.28
CA ARG A 175 -0.08 -9.69 16.87
C ARG A 175 -1.38 -10.33 16.42
N PHE A 176 -1.32 -11.43 15.66
CA PHE A 176 -2.50 -12.05 15.04
C PHE A 176 -2.91 -13.39 15.66
N GLY A 177 -2.08 -13.96 16.54
CA GLY A 177 -2.25 -15.32 17.06
C GLY A 177 -1.79 -16.39 16.06
N GLN A 178 -2.27 -17.62 16.26
CA GLN A 178 -1.98 -18.74 15.36
C GLN A 178 -2.84 -18.64 14.10
N ALA A 179 -2.22 -18.84 12.93
CA ALA A 179 -2.94 -18.92 11.66
C ALA A 179 -3.91 -20.10 11.68
N THR A 180 -5.03 -19.96 10.97
CA THR A 180 -5.98 -21.08 10.77
C THR A 180 -5.38 -22.14 9.86
N GLN A 181 -4.58 -21.71 8.89
CA GLN A 181 -3.86 -22.59 7.98
C GLN A 181 -2.53 -21.95 7.59
N GLU A 182 -1.48 -22.76 7.55
CA GLU A 182 -0.17 -22.38 7.02
C GLU A 182 0.11 -23.23 5.78
N VAL A 183 0.33 -22.57 4.64
CA VAL A 183 0.56 -23.20 3.35
C VAL A 183 1.98 -22.90 2.90
N LYS A 184 2.76 -23.93 2.59
CA LYS A 184 4.06 -23.77 1.92
C LYS A 184 3.79 -23.60 0.42
N ILE A 185 4.13 -22.43 -0.14
CA ILE A 185 3.97 -22.15 -1.58
C ILE A 185 5.25 -22.57 -2.32
N SER A 186 6.42 -22.24 -1.76
CA SER A 186 7.72 -22.65 -2.25
C SER A 186 8.72 -22.76 -1.09
N GLU A 187 10.01 -22.99 -1.38
CA GLU A 187 11.05 -22.94 -0.35
C GLU A 187 11.20 -21.54 0.28
N ASN A 188 10.90 -20.48 -0.47
CA ASN A 188 11.09 -19.09 -0.03
C ASN A 188 9.78 -18.34 0.24
N GLU A 189 8.62 -19.00 0.14
CA GLU A 189 7.32 -18.37 0.32
C GLU A 189 6.36 -19.27 1.10
N ARG A 190 5.78 -18.71 2.16
CA ARG A 190 4.71 -19.31 2.96
C ARG A 190 3.51 -18.37 2.97
N GLN A 191 2.31 -18.94 3.04
CA GLN A 191 1.08 -18.19 3.18
C GLN A 191 0.38 -18.61 4.47
N TRP A 192 0.11 -17.66 5.34
CA TRP A 192 -0.67 -17.84 6.56
C TRP A 192 -2.06 -17.24 6.39
N LEU A 193 -3.08 -18.04 6.65
CA LEU A 193 -4.48 -17.67 6.46
C LEU A 193 -5.16 -17.39 7.80
N TYR A 194 -5.81 -16.22 7.87
CA TYR A 194 -6.64 -15.78 8.98
C TYR A 194 -8.06 -15.41 8.48
N PRO A 195 -8.89 -16.40 8.10
CA PRO A 195 -10.19 -16.12 7.47
C PRO A 195 -11.15 -15.29 8.34
N LYS A 196 -11.07 -15.45 9.68
CA LYS A 196 -11.88 -14.65 10.62
C LYS A 196 -11.55 -13.15 10.58
N LEU A 197 -10.33 -12.81 10.17
CA LEU A 197 -9.83 -11.44 10.02
C LEU A 197 -9.88 -10.96 8.55
N GLY A 198 -10.30 -11.83 7.62
CA GLY A 198 -10.18 -11.59 6.17
C GLY A 198 -8.76 -11.25 5.74
N LEU A 199 -7.77 -11.91 6.35
CA LEU A 199 -6.35 -11.63 6.16
C LEU A 199 -5.61 -12.86 5.64
N SER A 200 -4.78 -12.65 4.63
CA SER A 200 -3.71 -13.56 4.22
C SER A 200 -2.38 -12.86 4.37
N ILE A 201 -1.40 -13.52 4.99
CA ILE A 201 -0.03 -13.00 5.10
C ILE A 201 0.88 -13.89 4.27
N PHE A 202 1.57 -13.30 3.31
CA PHE A 202 2.64 -13.95 2.57
C PHE A 202 3.96 -13.60 3.24
N ILE A 203 4.67 -14.63 3.68
CA ILE A 203 5.95 -14.53 4.37
C ILE A 203 7.03 -15.00 3.42
N TYR A 204 8.06 -14.17 3.25
CA TYR A 204 9.14 -14.39 2.29
C TYR A 204 10.48 -14.56 3.01
N ALA A 205 11.36 -15.38 2.43
CA ALA A 205 12.71 -15.56 2.98
C ALA A 205 13.69 -14.44 2.59
N ASP A 206 13.39 -13.68 1.53
CA ASP A 206 14.32 -12.78 0.85
C ASP A 206 13.78 -11.35 0.67
N ARG A 207 12.57 -11.06 1.14
CA ARG A 207 11.92 -9.74 1.04
C ARG A 207 10.91 -9.53 2.17
N ALA A 208 10.41 -8.31 2.31
CA ALA A 208 9.41 -7.99 3.32
C ALA A 208 8.09 -8.77 3.11
N ASP A 209 7.42 -9.07 4.22
CA ASP A 209 6.13 -9.73 4.26
C ASP A 209 5.06 -8.91 3.51
N ARG A 210 4.00 -9.59 3.07
CA ARG A 210 2.85 -8.94 2.42
C ARG A 210 1.55 -9.35 3.07
N PHE A 211 0.82 -8.37 3.57
CA PHE A 211 -0.48 -8.53 4.23
C PHE A 211 -1.58 -8.17 3.26
N VAL A 212 -2.48 -9.11 2.97
CA VAL A 212 -3.59 -8.93 2.03
C VAL A 212 -4.91 -9.05 2.78
N TYR A 213 -5.66 -7.96 2.81
CA TYR A 213 -6.97 -7.86 3.44
C TYR A 213 -8.07 -7.89 2.37
N SER A 214 -9.01 -8.81 2.53
CA SER A 214 -10.17 -8.97 1.65
C SER A 214 -11.37 -9.54 2.41
N LYS A 215 -12.57 -9.30 1.89
CA LYS A 215 -13.81 -9.87 2.45
C LYS A 215 -14.00 -11.33 2.08
#